data_AF-A0A0C2RWU7-F1
#
_entry.id   AF-A0A0C2RWU7-F1
#
_cell.length_a   1.000
_cell.length_b   1.000
_cell.length_c   1.000
_cell.angle_alpha   90.00
_cell.angle_beta   90.00
_cell.angle_gamma   90.00
#
_symmetry.space_group_name_H-M   'P 1'
#
loop_
_entity.id
_entity.type
_entity.pdbx_description
1 polymer ?
#
loop_
_entity_poly.entity_id
_entity_poly.type
_entity_poly.pdbx_seq_one_letter_code
_entity_poly.pdbx_strand_id
1 'polypeptide(L)'
;KLFRKVVAEPDNFDGNKRKFHNWWKDMQLWLMGYEDLGDTPKIIAVLTRLTAGDATKWARTKKTALIDGTAITWKMFTEELVERFDDPSRTMRAQNEIH
;
A
#
# COMPACT_ATOMS: atom_id res chain seq x y z
N LYS A 1 -18.94 4.19 16.16
CA LYS A 1 -18.49 2.79 15.96
C LYS A 1 -19.37 2.13 14.89
N LEU A 2 -18.98 2.07 13.61
CA LEU A 2 -19.30 0.96 12.67
C LEU A 2 -18.78 1.10 11.21
N PHE A 3 -17.88 2.03 10.86
CA PHE A 3 -17.37 2.09 9.46
C PHE A 3 -16.61 0.84 9.00
N ARG A 4 -16.19 -0.03 9.93
CA ARG A 4 -15.49 -1.29 9.67
C ARG A 4 -16.27 -2.29 8.78
N LYS A 5 -17.55 -2.04 8.47
CA LYS A 5 -18.42 -3.00 7.75
C LYS A 5 -18.64 -2.70 6.26
N VAL A 6 -18.27 -1.53 5.73
CA VAL A 6 -18.56 -1.17 4.33
C VAL A 6 -17.44 -1.57 3.38
N VAL A 7 -16.18 -1.47 3.82
CA VAL A 7 -15.01 -1.77 2.99
C VAL A 7 -14.39 -3.08 3.44
N ALA A 8 -14.27 -4.03 2.51
CA ALA A 8 -13.60 -5.29 2.77
C ALA A 8 -12.13 -5.05 3.13
N GLU A 9 -11.62 -5.88 4.04
CA GLU A 9 -10.20 -5.87 4.39
C GLU A 9 -9.39 -6.36 3.19
N PRO A 10 -8.37 -5.59 2.74
CA PRO A 10 -7.59 -5.97 1.56
C PRO A 10 -6.77 -7.23 1.81
N ASP A 11 -6.54 -7.99 0.73
CA ASP A 11 -5.68 -9.16 0.75
C ASP A 11 -4.22 -8.79 1.04
N ASN A 12 -3.41 -9.81 1.32
CA ASN A 12 -1.97 -9.65 1.39
C ASN A 12 -1.39 -9.42 -0.01
N PHE A 13 -0.39 -8.55 -0.10
CA PHE A 13 0.35 -8.28 -1.33
C PHE A 13 1.70 -8.99 -1.34
N ASP A 14 2.00 -9.62 -2.46
CA ASP A 14 3.16 -10.48 -2.69
C ASP A 14 4.33 -9.76 -3.38
N GLY A 15 4.13 -8.52 -3.82
CA GLY A 15 5.11 -7.76 -4.61
C GLY A 15 4.88 -7.84 -6.12
N ASN A 16 3.84 -8.54 -6.60
CA ASN A 16 3.53 -8.61 -8.02
C ASN A 16 3.04 -7.27 -8.56
N LYS A 17 3.90 -6.57 -9.29
CA LYS A 17 3.61 -5.25 -9.87
C LYS A 17 2.33 -5.19 -10.70
N ARG A 18 1.96 -6.29 -11.39
CA ARG A 18 0.73 -6.34 -12.19
C ARG A 18 -0.53 -6.23 -11.34
N LYS A 19 -0.47 -6.65 -10.06
CA LYS A 19 -1.59 -6.59 -9.10
C LYS A 19 -1.57 -5.33 -8.24
N PHE A 20 -0.43 -4.64 -8.17
CA PHE A 20 -0.19 -3.55 -7.22
C PHE A 20 -1.27 -2.47 -7.26
N HIS A 21 -1.60 -1.94 -8.45
CA HIS A 21 -2.56 -0.84 -8.58
C HIS A 21 -3.95 -1.16 -8.01
N ASN A 22 -4.48 -2.35 -8.30
CA ASN A 22 -5.81 -2.75 -7.81
C ASN A 22 -5.76 -2.93 -6.29
N TRP A 23 -4.76 -3.68 -5.82
CA TRP A 23 -4.54 -3.88 -4.38
C TRP A 23 -4.36 -2.56 -3.64
N TRP A 24 -3.61 -1.61 -4.22
CA TRP A 24 -3.34 -0.32 -3.59
C TRP A 24 -4.60 0.54 -3.47
N LYS A 25 -5.47 0.53 -4.49
CA LYS A 25 -6.78 1.19 -4.42
C LYS A 25 -7.66 0.61 -3.31
N ASP A 26 -7.70 -0.72 -3.19
CA ASP A 26 -8.45 -1.39 -2.13
C ASP A 26 -7.89 -0.99 -0.75
N MET A 27 -6.57 -0.90 -0.64
CA MET A 27 -5.86 -0.43 0.55
C MET A 27 -6.22 1.01 0.92
N GLN A 28 -6.27 1.91 -0.06
CA GLN A 28 -6.66 3.30 0.14
C GLN A 28 -8.13 3.42 0.57
N LEU A 29 -9.04 2.72 -0.09
CA LEU A 29 -10.46 2.70 0.27
C LEU A 29 -10.68 2.16 1.69
N TRP A 30 -9.95 1.10 2.06
CA TRP A 30 -10.04 0.54 3.40
C TRP A 30 -9.54 1.52 4.46
N LEU A 31 -8.43 2.21 4.22
CA LEU A 31 -7.92 3.26 5.12
C LEU A 31 -8.87 4.46 5.24
N MET A 32 -9.56 4.85 4.15
CA MET A 32 -10.58 5.91 4.18
C MET A 32 -11.78 5.56 5.06
N GLY A 33 -12.03 4.27 5.32
CA GLY A 33 -13.05 3.81 6.26
C GLY A 33 -12.72 4.08 7.73
N TYR A 34 -11.53 4.58 8.04
CA TYR A 34 -11.12 4.95 9.40
C TYR A 34 -10.97 6.46 9.53
N GLU A 35 -11.73 7.05 10.46
CA GLU A 35 -11.60 8.46 10.81
C GLU A 35 -10.30 8.70 11.59
N ASP A 36 -9.67 9.86 11.34
CA ASP A 36 -8.55 10.41 12.12
C ASP A 36 -7.29 9.53 12.26
N LEU A 37 -7.02 8.63 11.31
CA LEU A 37 -5.74 7.92 11.30
C LEU A 37 -4.58 8.87 10.97
N GLY A 38 -3.66 9.00 11.93
CA GLY A 38 -2.35 9.59 11.69
C GLY A 38 -1.46 8.75 10.77
N ASP A 39 -0.31 9.30 10.39
CA ASP A 39 0.61 8.68 9.44
C ASP A 39 1.10 7.30 9.89
N THR A 40 1.58 7.17 11.13
CA THR A 40 2.12 5.92 11.66
C THR A 40 1.11 4.76 11.62
N PRO A 41 -0.14 4.90 12.13
CA PRO A 41 -1.16 3.87 11.97
C PRO A 41 -1.43 3.46 10.52
N LYS A 42 -1.50 4.41 9.58
CA LYS A 42 -1.72 4.11 8.14
C LYS A 42 -0.57 3.28 7.59
N ILE A 43 0.68 3.69 7.87
CA ILE A 43 1.89 2.99 7.44
C ILE A 43 1.90 1.56 7.99
N ILE A 44 1.62 1.39 9.29
CA ILE A 44 1.55 0.05 9.93
C ILE A 44 0.52 -0.82 9.21
N ALA A 45 -0.67 -0.29 8.95
CA ALA A 45 -1.75 -1.03 8.32
C ALA A 45 -1.32 -1.58 6.94
N VAL A 46 -0.67 -0.75 6.12
CA VAL A 46 -0.12 -1.20 4.82
C VAL A 46 0.99 -2.24 5.03
N LEU A 47 1.95 -1.99 5.92
CA LEU A 47 3.07 -2.90 6.18
C LEU A 47 2.63 -4.28 6.71
N THR A 48 1.48 -4.37 7.38
CA THR A 48 0.92 -5.66 7.82
C THR A 48 0.35 -6.51 6.69
N ARG A 49 0.10 -5.92 5.52
CA ARG A 49 -0.39 -6.61 4.32
C ARG A 49 0.72 -7.01 3.34
N LEU A 50 1.92 -6.45 3.50
CA LEU A 50 3.10 -6.79 2.71
C LEU A 50 3.83 -8.00 3.31
N THR A 51 3.21 -9.18 3.22
CA THR A 51 3.64 -10.39 3.95
C THR A 51 4.05 -11.56 3.07
N ALA A 52 3.97 -11.41 1.74
CA ALA A 52 4.39 -12.43 0.80
C ALA A 52 5.47 -11.94 -0.17
N GLY A 53 6.23 -12.88 -0.75
CA GLY A 53 7.17 -12.63 -1.85
C GLY A 53 8.18 -11.51 -1.59
N ASP A 54 8.41 -10.69 -2.62
CA ASP A 54 9.36 -9.57 -2.58
C ASP A 54 8.86 -8.40 -1.73
N ALA A 55 7.54 -8.28 -1.53
CA ALA A 55 6.96 -7.27 -0.66
C ALA A 55 7.41 -7.43 0.80
N THR A 56 7.57 -8.67 1.28
CA THR A 56 8.05 -8.94 2.65
C THR A 56 9.41 -8.35 2.94
N LYS A 57 10.35 -8.43 1.99
CA LYS A 57 11.73 -7.92 2.18
C LYS A 57 11.72 -6.40 2.35
N TRP A 58 11.02 -5.70 1.45
CA TRP A 58 10.88 -4.25 1.53
C TRP A 58 10.14 -3.81 2.80
N ALA A 59 9.05 -4.50 3.15
CA ALA A 59 8.29 -4.21 4.35
C ALA A 59 9.09 -4.40 5.64
N ARG A 60 10.00 -5.37 5.71
CA ARG A 60 10.89 -5.55 6.86
C ARG A 60 11.77 -4.32 7.08
N THR A 61 12.41 -3.80 6.03
CA THR A 61 13.24 -2.58 6.13
C THR A 61 12.43 -1.40 6.66
N LYS A 62 11.19 -1.22 6.17
CA LYS A 62 10.31 -0.14 6.64
C LYS A 62 9.81 -0.33 8.06
N LYS A 63 9.50 -1.57 8.46
CA LYS A 63 9.14 -1.91 9.85
C LYS A 63 10.29 -1.58 10.80
N THR A 64 11.52 -1.95 10.45
CA THR A 64 12.72 -1.60 11.25
C THR A 64 12.87 -0.09 11.39
N ALA A 65 12.84 0.66 10.29
CA ALA A 65 12.96 2.12 10.36
C ALA A 65 11.87 2.77 11.25
N LEU A 66 10.63 2.28 11.19
CA LEU A 66 9.54 2.76 12.02
C LEU A 66 9.73 2.43 13.51
N ILE A 67 10.22 1.23 13.82
CA ILE A 67 10.52 0.79 15.19
C ILE A 67 11.70 1.59 15.77
N ASP A 68 12.69 1.90 14.95
CA ASP A 68 13.86 2.69 15.33
C ASP A 68 13.54 4.20 15.50
N GLY A 69 12.27 4.59 15.33
CA GLY A 69 11.81 5.97 15.52
C GLY A 69 12.14 6.89 14.35
N THR A 70 12.48 6.35 13.17
CA THR A 70 12.68 7.16 11.98
C THR A 70 11.37 7.86 11.62
N ALA A 71 11.42 9.19 11.46
CA ALA A 71 10.27 9.95 11.02
C ALA A 71 9.93 9.61 9.57
N ILE A 72 8.82 8.88 9.37
CA ILE A 72 8.29 8.53 8.06
C ILE A 72 6.89 9.13 7.96
N THR A 73 6.73 10.09 7.06
CA THR A 73 5.40 10.65 6.76
C THR A 73 4.63 9.72 5.83
N TRP A 74 3.31 9.82 5.84
CA TRP A 74 2.45 9.07 4.94
C TRP A 74 2.82 9.34 3.47
N LYS A 75 3.08 10.61 3.13
CA LYS A 75 3.46 11.03 1.78
C LYS A 75 4.73 10.30 1.32
N MET A 76 5.82 10.39 2.08
CA MET A 76 7.09 9.73 1.74
C MET A 76 6.91 8.22 1.59
N PHE A 77 6.19 7.60 2.52
CA PHE A 77 5.92 6.17 2.46
C PHE A 77 5.18 5.77 1.16
N THR A 78 4.16 6.53 0.78
CA THR A 78 3.38 6.21 -0.44
C THR A 78 4.17 6.42 -1.72
N GLU A 79 5.02 7.45 -1.78
CA GLU A 79 5.89 7.71 -2.93
C GLU A 79 6.85 6.53 -3.15
N GLU A 80 7.52 6.08 -2.08
CA GLU A 80 8.43 4.93 -2.16
C GLU A 80 7.71 3.61 -2.46
N LEU A 81 6.50 3.41 -1.94
CA LEU A 81 5.69 2.22 -2.20
C LEU A 81 5.32 2.13 -3.68
N VAL A 82 4.85 3.25 -4.25
CA VAL A 82 4.47 3.36 -5.67
C VAL A 82 5.71 3.19 -6.54
N GLU A 83 6.82 3.89 -6.25
CA GLU A 83 8.07 3.73 -7.00
C GLU A 83 8.53 2.26 -7.03
N ARG A 84 8.43 1.56 -5.90
CA ARG A 84 8.89 0.19 -5.78
C ARG A 84 8.05 -0.80 -6.58
N PHE A 85 6.71 -0.69 -6.50
CA PHE A 85 5.79 -1.75 -6.93
C PHE A 85 4.87 -1.37 -8.08
N ASP A 86 4.80 -0.10 -8.48
CA ASP A 86 4.02 0.27 -9.64
C ASP A 86 4.63 -0.29 -10.94
N ASP A 87 3.75 -0.56 -11.88
CA ASP A 87 4.09 -1.05 -13.21
C ASP A 87 3.93 0.09 -14.22
N PRO A 88 4.99 0.82 -14.58
CA PRO A 88 4.91 1.95 -15.50
C PRO A 88 4.41 1.53 -16.90
N SER A 89 4.48 0.25 -17.25
CA SER A 89 3.97 -0.26 -18.53
C SER A 89 2.43 -0.34 -18.58
N ARG A 90 1.73 -0.22 -17.44
CA ARG A 90 0.25 -0.17 -17.41
C ARG A 90 -0.30 1.05 -18.13
N THR A 91 0.30 2.23 -17.96
CA THR A 91 -0.17 3.46 -18.60
C THR A 91 -0.08 3.36 -20.11
N MET A 92 0.99 2.75 -20.62
CA MET A 92 1.16 2.49 -22.06
C MET A 92 0.15 1.46 -22.60
N ARG A 93 -0.16 0.41 -21.84
CA ARG A 93 -1.16 -0.60 -22.27
C ARG A 93 -2.59 -0.06 -22.24
N ALA A 94 -2.94 0.70 -21.22
CA ALA A 94 -4.26 1.34 -21.12
C ALA A 94 -4.52 2.33 -22.25
N GLN A 95 -3.48 3.02 -22.75
CA GLN A 95 -3.58 3.88 -23.92
C GLN A 95 -3.79 3.10 -25.23
N ASN A 96 -3.20 1.90 -25.35
CA ASN A 96 -3.32 1.06 -26.54
C ASN A 96 -4.63 0.26 -26.63
N GLU A 97 -5.37 0.07 -25.53
CA GLU A 97 -6.65 -0.63 -25.51
C GLU A 97 -7.87 0.27 -25.85
N ILE A 98 -7.66 1.58 -26.04
CA ILE A 98 -8.71 2.56 -26.39
C ILE A 98 -8.74 2.83 -27.93
N HIS A 99 -7.99 2.06 -28.72
CA HIS A 99 -7.92 2.19 -30.18
C HIS A 99 -8.34 0.91 -30.90
#